data_AF-A0A0D1ELR8-F1
#
_entry.id   AF-A0A0D1ELR8-F1
#
_cell.length_a   1.000
_cell.length_b   1.000
_cell.length_c   1.000
_cell.angle_alpha   90.00
_cell.angle_beta   90.00
_cell.angle_gamma   90.00
#
_symmetry.space_group_name_H-M   'P 1'
#
loop_
_entity.id
_entity.type
_entity.pdbx_description
1 polymer ?
#
loop_
_entity_poly.entity_id
_entity_poly.type
_entity_poly.pdbx_seq_one_letter_code
_entity_poly.pdbx_strand_id
1 'polypeptide(L)'
;MAAFCEGAGLEPSNYADTDAARLARMLGEAVRASVEEQMTHLRARAGFREQSRAHIDRTMLGLAGTNPLKTAHHPSKAIEAAFLRPVAGAATGAEALGGAARDLRLHHEALIAAIQPALGALIHDLAPEAIEAGTGKGLALGGGRRAKNWESFVERWDNKASRHDNGMLDAYFEELARFYGEAHKTDDVER
;
A
#
# COMPACT_ATOMS: atom_id res chain seq x y z
N MET A 1 27.30 5.61 -26.79
CA MET A 1 26.06 5.11 -27.43
C MET A 1 25.85 3.62 -27.18
N ALA A 2 26.81 2.76 -27.54
CA ALA A 2 26.71 1.30 -27.35
C ALA A 2 26.18 0.84 -25.98
N ALA A 3 26.76 1.32 -24.87
CA ALA A 3 26.32 0.94 -23.52
C ALA A 3 24.86 1.31 -23.19
N PHE A 4 24.36 2.44 -23.72
CA PHE A 4 22.95 2.79 -23.56
C PHE A 4 22.06 1.84 -24.36
N CYS A 5 22.41 1.57 -25.61
CA CYS A 5 21.66 0.67 -26.49
C CYS A 5 21.59 -0.74 -25.89
N GLU A 6 22.70 -1.25 -25.36
CA GLU A 6 22.74 -2.53 -24.63
C GLU A 6 21.77 -2.53 -23.44
N GLY A 7 21.84 -1.53 -22.56
CA GLY A 7 20.95 -1.42 -21.40
C GLY A 7 19.47 -1.19 -21.76
N ALA A 8 19.19 -0.66 -22.96
CA ALA A 8 17.85 -0.40 -23.46
C ALA A 8 17.30 -1.53 -24.36
N GLY A 9 18.11 -2.56 -24.69
CA GLY A 9 17.72 -3.64 -25.61
C GLY A 9 17.60 -3.21 -27.08
N LEU A 10 18.43 -2.26 -27.52
CA LEU A 10 18.42 -1.68 -28.87
C LEU A 10 19.69 -2.05 -29.64
N GLU A 11 19.59 -2.16 -30.97
CA GLU A 11 20.74 -2.42 -31.85
C GLU A 11 21.59 -1.14 -32.05
N PRO A 12 22.87 -1.09 -31.61
CA PRO A 12 23.68 0.12 -31.65
C PRO A 12 23.95 0.67 -33.06
N SER A 13 24.02 -0.19 -34.08
CA SER A 13 24.34 0.24 -35.46
C SER A 13 23.33 1.23 -36.05
N ASN A 14 22.11 1.23 -35.54
CA ASN A 14 21.04 2.10 -36.00
C ASN A 14 21.13 3.55 -35.48
N TYR A 15 22.05 3.82 -34.53
CA TYR A 15 22.06 5.07 -33.76
C TYR A 15 23.44 5.73 -33.68
N ALA A 16 24.35 5.40 -34.60
CA ALA A 16 25.73 5.88 -34.59
C ALA A 16 25.88 7.41 -34.55
N ASP A 17 24.96 8.15 -35.20
CA ASP A 17 25.00 9.61 -35.32
C ASP A 17 24.30 10.35 -34.15
N THR A 18 23.91 9.63 -33.09
CA THR A 18 23.18 10.24 -31.97
C THR A 18 24.08 11.13 -31.11
N ASP A 19 23.62 12.36 -30.83
CA ASP A 19 24.25 13.24 -29.84
C ASP A 19 24.11 12.67 -28.43
N ALA A 20 25.20 12.07 -27.94
CA ALA A 20 25.26 11.47 -26.62
C ALA A 20 25.03 12.47 -25.48
N ALA A 21 25.43 13.73 -25.63
CA ALA A 21 25.25 14.75 -24.59
C ALA A 21 23.78 15.18 -24.49
N ARG A 22 23.10 15.33 -25.64
CA ARG A 22 21.65 15.56 -25.66
C ARG A 22 20.88 14.40 -25.06
N LEU A 23 21.22 13.17 -25.41
CA LEU A 23 20.60 11.98 -24.84
C LEU A 23 20.80 11.91 -23.32
N ALA A 24 22.02 12.12 -22.83
CA ALA A 24 22.32 12.11 -21.40
C ALA A 24 21.51 13.15 -20.62
N ARG A 25 21.34 14.37 -21.17
CA ARG A 25 20.46 15.40 -20.56
C ARG A 25 19.02 14.93 -20.49
N MET A 26 18.46 14.44 -21.59
CA MET A 26 17.07 13.96 -21.63
C MET A 26 16.82 12.81 -20.65
N LEU A 27 17.74 11.85 -20.57
CA LEU A 27 17.65 10.74 -19.62
C LEU A 27 17.77 11.23 -18.17
N GLY A 28 18.67 12.17 -17.89
CA GLY A 28 18.81 12.79 -16.57
C GLY A 28 17.53 13.50 -16.13
N GLU A 29 16.89 14.25 -17.02
CA GLU A 29 15.60 14.91 -16.78
C GLU A 29 14.48 13.89 -16.52
N ALA A 30 14.39 12.84 -17.34
CA ALA A 30 13.38 11.78 -17.19
C ALA A 30 13.56 10.99 -15.88
N VAL A 31 14.79 10.62 -15.55
CA VAL A 31 15.12 9.94 -14.29
C VAL A 31 14.78 10.83 -13.10
N ARG A 32 15.11 12.13 -13.17
CA ARG A 32 14.78 13.06 -12.10
C ARG A 32 13.28 13.18 -11.86
N ALA A 33 12.49 13.39 -12.92
CA ALA A 33 11.04 13.47 -12.82
C ALA A 33 10.44 12.17 -12.25
N SER A 34 10.91 11.02 -12.72
CA SER A 34 10.44 9.72 -12.22
C SER A 34 10.76 9.51 -10.74
N VAL A 35 11.98 9.83 -10.31
CA VAL A 35 12.38 9.74 -8.89
C VAL A 35 11.55 10.69 -8.03
N GLU A 36 11.33 11.93 -8.48
CA GLU A 36 10.52 12.93 -7.78
C GLU A 36 9.09 12.41 -7.51
N GLU A 37 8.42 11.89 -8.54
CA GLU A 37 7.07 11.35 -8.41
C GLU A 37 7.01 10.09 -7.54
N GLN A 38 7.91 9.12 -7.76
CA GLN A 38 7.93 7.90 -6.97
C GLN A 38 8.19 8.19 -5.49
N MET A 39 9.11 9.11 -5.16
CA MET A 39 9.34 9.52 -3.78
C MET A 39 8.12 10.19 -3.16
N THR A 40 7.39 11.02 -3.92
CA THR A 40 6.14 11.63 -3.47
C THR A 40 5.10 10.57 -3.10
N HIS A 41 4.88 9.58 -3.97
CA HIS A 41 3.96 8.47 -3.70
C HIS A 41 4.40 7.62 -2.50
N LEU A 42 5.70 7.31 -2.39
CA LEU A 42 6.24 6.53 -1.26
C LEU A 42 6.02 7.25 0.09
N ARG A 43 6.13 8.58 0.11
CA ARG A 43 5.85 9.40 1.30
C ARG A 43 4.37 9.48 1.63
N ALA A 44 3.50 9.66 0.63
CA ALA A 44 2.05 9.64 0.82
C ALA A 44 1.59 8.33 1.46
N ARG A 45 2.15 7.19 1.01
CA ARG A 45 1.93 5.88 1.63
C ARG A 45 2.40 5.81 3.08
N ALA A 46 3.54 6.42 3.41
CA ALA A 46 4.01 6.45 4.80
C ALA A 46 3.02 7.19 5.71
N GLY A 47 2.39 8.27 5.22
CA GLY A 47 1.31 8.98 5.91
C GLY A 47 0.07 8.11 6.14
N PHE A 48 -0.39 7.39 5.11
CA PHE A 48 -1.49 6.41 5.25
C PHE A 48 -1.13 5.33 6.28
N ARG A 49 0.08 4.77 6.20
CA ARG A 49 0.55 3.78 7.17
C ARG A 49 0.65 4.36 8.57
N GLU A 50 1.06 5.61 8.76
CA GLU A 50 1.16 6.25 10.08
C GLU A 50 -0.22 6.50 10.69
N GLN A 51 -1.20 6.89 9.87
CA GLN A 51 -2.61 6.99 10.25
C GLN A 51 -3.21 5.62 10.61
N SER A 52 -2.90 4.57 9.84
CA SER A 52 -3.31 3.20 10.16
C SER A 52 -2.48 2.56 11.30
N ARG A 53 -1.29 3.09 11.62
CA ARG A 53 -0.33 2.58 12.62
C ARG A 53 -0.59 3.03 14.04
N ALA A 54 -1.64 3.81 14.30
CA ALA A 54 -2.12 3.97 15.68
C ALA A 54 -2.44 2.61 16.37
N HIS A 55 -2.38 1.48 15.66
CA HIS A 55 -2.64 0.13 16.17
C HIS A 55 -1.59 -0.97 15.87
N ILE A 56 -0.41 -0.71 15.27
CA ILE A 56 0.56 -1.80 14.98
C ILE A 56 2.01 -1.41 15.25
N ASP A 57 2.64 -2.23 16.09
CA ASP A 57 3.99 -2.10 16.66
C ASP A 57 5.12 -2.12 15.62
N ARG A 58 6.21 -1.39 15.91
CA ARG A 58 7.27 -1.07 14.95
C ARG A 58 8.46 -2.01 15.13
N THR A 59 8.79 -2.82 14.12
CA THR A 59 10.06 -3.58 14.11
C THR A 59 11.07 -2.94 13.16
N MET A 60 12.27 -2.75 13.70
CA MET A 60 13.48 -2.19 13.09
C MET A 60 13.95 -3.03 11.89
N LEU A 61 14.29 -2.37 10.78
CA LEU A 61 14.96 -3.00 9.63
C LEU A 61 16.28 -2.28 9.36
N GLY A 62 17.37 -3.04 9.40
CA GLY A 62 18.73 -2.61 9.11
C GLY A 62 18.96 -2.28 7.63
N LEU A 63 20.12 -1.68 7.35
CA LEU A 63 20.43 -1.01 6.07
C LEU A 63 20.77 -1.93 4.88
N ALA A 64 20.90 -3.25 5.07
CA ALA A 64 21.15 -4.18 3.96
C ALA A 64 19.85 -4.45 3.17
N GLY A 65 19.86 -4.24 1.85
CA GLY A 65 18.64 -4.32 1.03
C GLY A 65 17.81 -3.02 1.00
N THR A 66 18.41 -1.88 1.34
CA THR A 66 17.70 -0.59 1.30
C THR A 66 17.65 0.01 -0.10
N ASN A 67 16.48 0.54 -0.46
CA ASN A 67 16.27 1.24 -1.73
C ASN A 67 16.44 2.75 -1.51
N PRO A 68 17.34 3.45 -2.25
CA PRO A 68 17.59 4.89 -2.09
C PRO A 68 16.34 5.76 -2.20
N LEU A 69 15.35 5.39 -3.03
CA LEU A 69 14.13 6.16 -3.19
C LEU A 69 13.24 6.14 -1.94
N LYS A 70 13.39 5.12 -1.07
CA LYS A 70 12.65 5.02 0.19
C LYS A 70 13.33 5.77 1.33
N THR A 71 14.65 5.89 1.29
CA THR A 71 15.47 6.35 2.42
C THR A 71 15.99 7.77 2.24
N ALA A 72 16.19 8.24 1.01
CA ALA A 72 16.75 9.56 0.77
C ALA A 72 15.78 10.69 1.15
N HIS A 73 16.34 11.78 1.67
CA HIS A 73 15.56 12.99 1.99
C HIS A 73 15.21 13.81 0.74
N HIS A 74 16.00 13.71 -0.34
CA HIS A 74 15.83 14.53 -1.54
C HIS A 74 16.05 13.70 -2.83
N PRO A 75 15.29 13.98 -3.92
CA PRO A 75 15.43 13.28 -5.21
C PRO A 75 16.87 13.25 -5.75
N SER A 76 17.57 14.39 -5.70
CA SER A 76 18.98 14.44 -6.14
C SER A 76 19.88 13.46 -5.39
N LYS A 77 19.63 13.23 -4.09
CA LYS A 77 20.37 12.26 -3.28
C LYS A 77 19.99 10.82 -3.59
N ALA A 78 18.72 10.56 -3.89
CA ALA A 78 18.29 9.25 -4.38
C ALA A 78 18.96 8.91 -5.73
N ILE A 79 18.96 9.84 -6.68
CA ILE A 79 19.61 9.67 -8.00
C ILE A 79 21.12 9.44 -7.83
N GLU A 80 21.76 10.26 -7.01
CA GLU A 80 23.18 10.13 -6.71
C GLU A 80 23.51 8.74 -6.16
N ALA A 81 22.78 8.28 -5.14
CA ALA A 81 22.98 6.96 -4.54
C ALA A 81 22.58 5.79 -5.47
N ALA A 82 21.62 5.98 -6.38
CA ALA A 82 21.20 4.93 -7.29
C ALA A 82 22.13 4.78 -8.51
N PHE A 83 22.68 5.88 -9.05
CA PHE A 83 23.34 5.87 -10.37
C PHE A 83 24.80 6.33 -10.37
N LEU A 84 25.20 7.18 -9.43
CA LEU A 84 26.50 7.88 -9.52
C LEU A 84 27.48 7.43 -8.43
N ARG A 85 26.98 7.30 -7.20
CA ARG A 85 27.76 6.90 -6.02
C ARG A 85 26.98 5.85 -5.21
N PRO A 86 26.85 4.61 -5.72
CA PRO A 86 26.22 3.52 -4.99
C PRO A 86 26.82 3.26 -3.62
N VAL A 87 25.95 3.02 -2.64
CA VAL A 87 26.34 2.51 -1.32
C VAL A 87 26.34 0.98 -1.38
N ALA A 88 27.38 0.34 -0.83
CA ALA A 88 27.47 -1.11 -0.80
C ALA A 88 26.23 -1.74 -0.16
N GLY A 89 25.61 -2.70 -0.86
CA GLY A 89 24.42 -3.42 -0.39
C GLY A 89 23.08 -2.69 -0.56
N ALA A 90 23.06 -1.48 -1.12
CA ALA A 90 21.84 -0.78 -1.50
C ALA A 90 21.46 -1.07 -2.97
N ALA A 91 20.16 -1.02 -3.28
CA ALA A 91 19.68 -1.18 -4.65
C ALA A 91 20.19 -0.03 -5.55
N THR A 92 20.54 -0.34 -6.81
CA THR A 92 21.10 0.63 -7.77
C THR A 92 20.36 0.64 -9.09
N GLY A 93 20.55 1.71 -9.87
CA GLY A 93 20.04 1.83 -11.24
C GLY A 93 18.58 1.41 -11.42
N ALA A 94 18.38 0.46 -12.34
CA ALA A 94 17.07 -0.11 -12.64
C ALA A 94 16.46 -0.91 -11.47
N GLU A 95 17.27 -1.52 -10.61
CA GLU A 95 16.78 -2.22 -9.42
C GLU A 95 16.15 -1.25 -8.42
N ALA A 96 16.76 -0.09 -8.21
CA ALA A 96 16.24 0.96 -7.34
C ALA A 96 14.90 1.51 -7.85
N LEU A 97 14.85 1.95 -9.12
CA LEU A 97 13.61 2.46 -9.72
C LEU A 97 12.53 1.38 -9.81
N GLY A 98 12.89 0.20 -10.33
CA GLY A 98 11.96 -0.91 -10.52
C GLY A 98 11.44 -1.45 -9.18
N GLY A 99 12.29 -1.52 -8.15
CA GLY A 99 11.89 -1.93 -6.81
C GLY A 99 10.88 -0.96 -6.20
N ALA A 100 11.14 0.36 -6.29
CA ALA A 100 10.20 1.36 -5.79
C ALA A 100 8.85 1.31 -6.52
N ALA A 101 8.87 1.19 -7.86
CA ALA A 101 7.66 1.04 -8.66
C ALA A 101 6.89 -0.23 -8.32
N ARG A 102 7.57 -1.37 -8.15
CA ARG A 102 6.95 -2.64 -7.72
C ARG A 102 6.28 -2.48 -6.36
N ASP A 103 6.92 -1.83 -5.40
CA ASP A 103 6.34 -1.65 -4.08
C ASP A 103 5.10 -0.73 -4.08
N LEU A 104 5.07 0.26 -4.98
CA LEU A 104 3.90 1.11 -5.18
C LEU A 104 2.76 0.30 -5.80
N ARG A 105 3.05 -0.54 -6.80
CA ARG A 105 2.06 -1.42 -7.43
C ARG A 105 1.47 -2.40 -6.43
N LEU A 106 2.30 -3.14 -5.68
CA LEU A 106 1.84 -4.11 -4.68
C LEU A 106 1.00 -3.44 -3.59
N HIS A 107 1.37 -2.22 -3.17
CA HIS A 107 0.57 -1.46 -2.23
C HIS A 107 -0.84 -1.14 -2.77
N HIS A 108 -0.94 -0.70 -4.03
CA HIS A 108 -2.25 -0.42 -4.65
C HIS A 108 -3.09 -1.68 -4.82
N GLU A 109 -2.48 -2.80 -5.24
CA GLU A 109 -3.16 -4.08 -5.38
C GLU A 109 -3.71 -4.56 -4.02
N ALA A 110 -2.89 -4.54 -2.97
CA ALA A 110 -3.33 -4.91 -1.62
C ALA A 110 -4.43 -3.98 -1.09
N LEU A 111 -4.35 -2.67 -1.35
CA LEU A 111 -5.38 -1.73 -0.92
C LEU A 111 -6.71 -2.03 -1.63
N ILE A 112 -6.70 -2.23 -2.94
CA ILE A 112 -7.90 -2.56 -3.72
C ILE A 112 -8.49 -3.89 -3.27
N ALA A 113 -7.66 -4.91 -3.05
CA ALA A 113 -8.09 -6.23 -2.61
C ALA A 113 -8.74 -6.20 -1.21
N ALA A 114 -8.34 -5.26 -0.36
CA ALA A 114 -8.86 -5.13 1.00
C ALA A 114 -10.25 -4.46 1.10
N ILE A 115 -10.62 -3.60 0.15
CA ILE A 115 -11.84 -2.76 0.23
C ILE A 115 -13.12 -3.60 0.44
N GLN A 116 -13.37 -4.56 -0.45
CA GLN A 116 -14.59 -5.37 -0.43
C GLN A 116 -14.69 -6.27 0.81
N PRO A 117 -13.67 -7.08 1.16
CA PRO A 117 -13.77 -7.94 2.33
C PRO A 117 -13.83 -7.14 3.64
N ALA A 118 -13.19 -5.96 3.72
CA ALA A 118 -13.29 -5.09 4.87
C ALA A 118 -14.73 -4.58 5.09
N LEU A 119 -15.38 -4.10 4.03
CA LEU A 119 -16.78 -3.69 4.12
C LEU A 119 -17.67 -4.88 4.49
N GLY A 120 -17.45 -6.03 3.86
CA GLY A 120 -18.16 -7.27 4.15
C GLY A 120 -18.06 -7.66 5.63
N ALA A 121 -16.86 -7.67 6.20
CA ALA A 121 -16.65 -8.00 7.61
C ALA A 121 -17.26 -6.96 8.56
N LEU A 122 -17.19 -5.66 8.21
CA LEU A 122 -17.78 -4.60 9.01
C LEU A 122 -19.30 -4.80 9.19
N ILE A 123 -19.99 -5.13 8.10
CA ILE A 123 -21.46 -5.20 8.06
C ILE A 123 -22.02 -6.60 8.33
N HIS A 124 -21.20 -7.66 8.23
CA HIS A 124 -21.65 -9.05 8.35
C HIS A 124 -22.50 -9.28 9.61
N ASP A 125 -22.02 -8.82 10.76
CA ASP A 125 -22.69 -9.03 12.05
C ASP A 125 -23.90 -8.11 12.27
N LEU A 126 -24.10 -7.12 11.38
CA LEU A 126 -25.24 -6.21 11.38
C LEU A 126 -26.33 -6.66 10.41
N ALA A 127 -26.07 -7.66 9.56
CA ALA A 127 -27.04 -8.19 8.62
C ALA A 127 -28.27 -8.74 9.38
N PRO A 128 -29.50 -8.52 8.86
CA PRO A 128 -30.73 -9.00 9.50
C PRO A 128 -30.67 -10.49 9.88
N GLU A 129 -30.10 -11.32 9.01
CA GLU A 129 -29.95 -12.76 9.21
C GLU A 129 -29.02 -13.08 10.39
N ALA A 130 -27.92 -12.32 10.53
CA ALA A 130 -26.97 -12.47 11.64
C ALA A 130 -27.56 -11.98 12.98
N ILE A 131 -28.44 -10.98 12.95
CA ILE A 131 -29.21 -10.52 14.11
C ILE A 131 -30.24 -11.57 14.52
N GLU A 132 -31.05 -12.04 13.58
CA GLU A 132 -32.11 -13.03 13.81
C GLU A 132 -31.58 -14.38 14.29
N ALA A 133 -30.41 -14.80 13.81
CA ALA A 133 -29.75 -16.02 14.28
C ALA A 133 -29.33 -15.93 15.76
N GLY A 134 -28.90 -14.74 16.22
CA GLY A 134 -28.43 -14.51 17.58
C GLY A 134 -29.53 -14.40 18.64
N THR A 135 -30.75 -13.99 18.25
CA THR A 135 -31.87 -13.78 19.20
C THR A 135 -32.74 -15.02 19.44
N GLY A 136 -32.51 -16.11 18.70
CA GLY A 136 -33.13 -17.43 18.91
C GLY A 136 -34.60 -17.56 18.46
N LYS A 137 -35.08 -18.81 18.35
CA LYS A 137 -36.46 -19.16 17.94
C LYS A 137 -37.45 -19.24 19.11
N GLY A 138 -37.29 -18.44 20.15
CA GLY A 138 -38.20 -18.47 21.31
C GLY A 138 -39.63 -18.01 20.97
N LEU A 139 -40.63 -18.55 21.69
CA LEU A 139 -42.09 -18.36 21.56
C LEU A 139 -42.62 -16.91 21.73
N ALA A 140 -41.80 -15.88 21.55
CA ALA A 140 -42.27 -14.50 21.61
C ALA A 140 -43.24 -14.23 20.45
N LEU A 141 -44.52 -13.99 20.79
CA LEU A 141 -45.53 -13.40 19.91
C LEU A 141 -44.90 -12.22 19.15
N GLY A 142 -45.14 -12.13 17.84
CA GLY A 142 -44.31 -11.43 16.86
C GLY A 142 -43.87 -9.98 17.15
N GLY A 143 -44.51 -9.28 18.09
CA GLY A 143 -44.07 -7.98 18.59
C GLY A 143 -42.78 -8.01 19.44
N GLY A 144 -42.60 -9.02 20.30
CA GLY A 144 -41.44 -9.10 21.20
C GLY A 144 -40.14 -9.50 20.49
N ARG A 145 -40.23 -10.20 19.36
CA ARG A 145 -39.06 -10.62 18.58
C ARG A 145 -38.41 -9.45 17.83
N ARG A 146 -39.23 -8.58 17.22
CA ARG A 146 -38.71 -7.39 16.51
C ARG A 146 -38.00 -6.42 17.46
N ALA A 147 -38.55 -6.21 18.66
CA ALA A 147 -37.91 -5.39 19.69
C ALA A 147 -36.52 -5.94 20.08
N LYS A 148 -36.43 -7.26 20.36
CA LYS A 148 -35.14 -7.91 20.67
C LYS A 148 -34.12 -7.85 19.53
N ASN A 149 -34.57 -8.01 18.28
CA ASN A 149 -33.69 -7.88 17.12
C ASN A 149 -33.15 -6.45 16.99
N TRP A 150 -33.98 -5.44 17.24
CA TRP A 150 -33.56 -4.04 17.24
C TRP A 150 -32.56 -3.73 18.35
N GLU A 151 -32.82 -4.19 19.58
CA GLU A 151 -31.89 -4.06 20.71
C GLU A 151 -30.53 -4.70 20.39
N SER A 152 -30.53 -5.90 19.80
CA SER A 152 -29.29 -6.57 19.40
C SER A 152 -28.56 -5.84 18.27
N PHE A 153 -29.28 -5.27 17.31
CA PHE A 153 -28.67 -4.44 16.26
C PHE A 153 -27.99 -3.21 16.84
N VAL A 154 -28.69 -2.46 17.71
CA VAL A 154 -28.14 -1.26 18.37
C VAL A 154 -26.91 -1.61 19.20
N GLU A 155 -26.98 -2.69 19.99
CA GLU A 155 -25.84 -3.15 20.78
C GLU A 155 -24.62 -3.47 19.90
N ARG A 156 -24.79 -4.18 18.77
CA ARG A 156 -23.69 -4.50 17.86
C ARG A 156 -23.15 -3.26 17.14
N TRP A 157 -24.04 -2.34 16.75
CA TRP A 157 -23.66 -1.07 16.17
C TRP A 157 -22.82 -0.25 17.13
N ASP A 158 -23.31 -0.03 18.36
CA ASP A 158 -22.61 0.76 19.38
C ASP A 158 -21.25 0.12 19.71
N ASN A 159 -21.19 -1.21 19.86
CA ASN A 159 -19.93 -1.91 20.08
C ASN A 159 -18.87 -1.65 19.00
N LYS A 160 -19.27 -1.44 17.73
CA LYS A 160 -18.36 -1.09 16.64
C LYS A 160 -18.10 0.42 16.59
N ALA A 161 -19.13 1.25 16.72
CA ALA A 161 -19.03 2.69 16.53
C ALA A 161 -18.43 3.42 17.75
N SER A 162 -18.83 3.09 18.96
CA SER A 162 -18.49 3.87 20.17
C SER A 162 -17.04 3.72 20.62
N ARG A 163 -16.27 2.82 19.99
CA ARG A 163 -14.86 2.58 20.29
C ARG A 163 -13.92 3.59 19.63
N HIS A 164 -14.45 4.42 18.74
CA HIS A 164 -13.64 5.30 17.90
C HIS A 164 -14.22 6.72 17.80
N ASP A 165 -13.34 7.71 17.60
CA ASP A 165 -13.71 9.12 17.53
C ASP A 165 -14.61 9.42 16.31
N ASN A 166 -14.41 8.73 15.17
CA ASN A 166 -15.23 8.88 13.97
C ASN A 166 -16.27 7.76 13.77
N GLY A 167 -16.59 7.00 14.82
CA GLY A 167 -17.65 5.99 14.75
C GLY A 167 -17.33 4.82 13.81
N MET A 168 -18.31 4.45 12.97
CA MET A 168 -18.19 3.34 12.02
C MET A 168 -17.13 3.54 10.93
N LEU A 169 -16.71 4.78 10.68
CA LEU A 169 -15.67 5.06 9.69
C LEU A 169 -14.32 4.51 10.14
N ASP A 170 -13.98 4.68 11.42
CA ASP A 170 -12.72 4.16 11.96
C ASP A 170 -12.78 2.63 12.08
N ALA A 171 -13.94 2.06 12.45
CA ALA A 171 -14.15 0.61 12.44
C ALA A 171 -13.97 0.00 11.03
N TYR A 172 -14.40 0.71 9.97
CA TYR A 172 -14.13 0.31 8.59
C TYR A 172 -12.63 0.35 8.28
N PHE A 173 -11.92 1.42 8.68
CA PHE A 173 -10.48 1.53 8.45
C PHE A 173 -9.67 0.48 9.21
N GLU A 174 -10.13 0.01 10.36
CA GLU A 174 -9.54 -1.11 11.10
C GLU A 174 -9.66 -2.42 10.30
N GLU A 175 -10.86 -2.75 9.80
CA GLU A 175 -11.05 -3.92 8.92
C GLU A 175 -10.26 -3.80 7.62
N LEU A 176 -10.20 -2.59 7.04
CA LEU A 176 -9.41 -2.31 5.84
C LEU A 176 -7.91 -2.55 6.09
N ALA A 177 -7.38 -2.11 7.24
CA ALA A 177 -5.99 -2.35 7.62
C ALA A 177 -5.69 -3.84 7.83
N ARG A 178 -6.64 -4.59 8.41
CA ARG A 178 -6.54 -6.05 8.59
C ARG A 178 -6.44 -6.78 7.25
N PHE A 179 -7.41 -6.59 6.36
CA PHE A 179 -7.41 -7.24 5.05
C PHE A 179 -6.29 -6.74 4.13
N TYR A 180 -5.88 -5.48 4.27
CA TYR A 180 -4.67 -4.98 3.59
C TYR A 180 -3.42 -5.78 4.02
N GLY A 181 -3.28 -6.03 5.33
CA GLY A 181 -2.16 -6.83 5.86
C GLY A 181 -2.20 -8.29 5.40
N GLU A 182 -3.38 -8.88 5.25
CA GLU A 182 -3.56 -10.24 4.71
C GLU A 182 -3.19 -10.30 3.23
N ALA A 183 -3.74 -9.40 2.41
CA ALA A 183 -3.44 -9.32 0.97
C ALA A 183 -1.95 -9.08 0.71
N HIS A 184 -1.30 -8.25 1.54
CA HIS A 184 0.10 -7.95 1.38
C HIS A 184 1.04 -9.13 1.75
N LYS A 185 0.61 -10.03 2.66
CA LYS A 185 1.38 -11.21 3.06
C LYS A 185 1.32 -12.34 2.03
N THR A 186 0.19 -12.48 1.32
CA THR A 186 0.02 -13.52 0.30
C THR A 186 1.05 -13.39 -0.82
N ASP A 187 1.40 -12.17 -1.21
CA ASP A 187 2.41 -11.90 -2.24
C ASP A 187 3.86 -12.23 -1.83
N ASP A 188 4.17 -12.21 -0.53
CA ASP A 188 5.50 -12.54 0.00
C ASP A 188 5.74 -14.06 0.10
N VAL A 189 4.68 -14.87 0.13
CA VAL A 189 4.76 -16.34 0.25
C VAL A 189 4.80 -17.03 -1.12
N GLU A 190 4.29 -16.39 -2.16
CA GLU A 190 4.30 -16.90 -3.55
C GLU A 190 5.60 -16.55 -4.33
N ARG A 191 6.64 -16.06 -3.66
CA ARG A 191 7.98 -15.78 -4.23
C ARG A 191 9.06 -16.62 -3.57
#